data_AF-A0A6J7UDR7-F1
#
_entry.id   AF-A0A6J7UDR7-F1
#
_cell.length_a   1.000
_cell.length_b   1.000
_cell.length_c   1.000
_cell.angle_alpha   90.00
_cell.angle_beta   90.00
_cell.angle_gamma   90.00
#
_symmetry.space_group_name_H-M   'P 1'
#
loop_
_entity.id
_entity.type
_entity.pdbx_description
1 polymer ?
#
loop_
_entity_poly.entity_id
_entity_poly.type
_entity_poly.pdbx_seq_one_letter_code
_entity_poly.pdbx_strand_id
1 'polypeptide(L)'
;MAETSGKNSMLISASADIDSAVKDLVQSAFGHAGQKCSAASLAIVDSTIYKNPAFLKQLKDAVESLSVGSGVKYGTTMGPIIRVPEAAILRALTTLDDGETWLVEPRKLDNAGFIWTPGVKLGIKANSWSHRNEWFGPVLGIMAAPDFATALNWQNSVEFGLTSGIHSLDTSECESWIAGIEAGNLYVNRGITGAVVNRQPFGGWKRSSVGATAKAGGPNYLSQLRFWAPIKVSDSINESALKWWESSGKVAIDRAGLQVERNYQRYCKFNSQILVCIDDEVSVEALAVVDWLSKRFNIEIRISKSGSILDLLEQIRDGSISVSKVRWLSKELAPVAELLALGISVDSRAITNVGSVEAPRWFREQSIAITNHRYGNVGAGPKPTLPNQLNNR
;
A
#
# COMPACT_ATOMS: atom_id res chain seq x y z
N MET A 1 6.84 -13.62 -8.33
CA MET A 1 6.05 -12.62 -7.58
C MET A 1 6.75 -12.42 -6.25
N ALA A 2 6.83 -11.19 -5.77
CA ALA A 2 7.34 -10.90 -4.44
C ALA A 2 6.52 -9.77 -3.82
N GLU A 3 6.14 -9.94 -2.56
CA GLU A 3 5.71 -8.83 -1.70
C GLU A 3 6.96 -8.27 -1.07
N THR A 4 7.23 -7.00 -1.34
CA THR A 4 8.35 -6.26 -0.75
C THR A 4 7.80 -5.33 0.32
N SER A 5 8.69 -4.69 1.06
CA SER A 5 8.33 -3.99 2.28
C SER A 5 7.61 -2.64 2.02
N GLY A 6 7.47 -1.79 3.03
CA GLY A 6 6.68 -0.56 2.92
C GLY A 6 7.15 0.59 3.80
N LYS A 7 6.85 1.83 3.38
CA LYS A 7 6.97 3.03 4.22
C LYS A 7 5.59 3.54 4.57
N ASN A 8 4.89 2.78 5.41
CA ASN A 8 3.47 3.01 5.68
C ASN A 8 3.27 4.12 6.71
N SER A 9 2.14 4.80 6.59
CA SER A 9 1.76 5.86 7.51
C SER A 9 0.27 5.86 7.84
N MET A 10 -0.06 6.53 8.95
CA MET A 10 -1.44 6.86 9.33
C MET A 10 -1.63 8.37 9.29
N LEU A 11 -2.62 8.83 8.54
CA LEU A 11 -3.06 10.22 8.52
C LEU A 11 -4.02 10.43 9.70
N ILE A 12 -3.73 11.37 10.59
CA ILE A 12 -4.62 11.74 11.71
C ILE A 12 -5.15 13.15 11.44
N SER A 13 -6.41 13.23 11.02
CA SER A 13 -7.10 14.50 10.72
C SER A 13 -7.49 15.26 11.99
N ALA A 14 -7.88 16.53 11.84
CA ALA A 14 -8.49 17.31 12.92
C ALA A 14 -9.83 16.71 13.41
N SER A 15 -10.51 15.94 12.55
CA SER A 15 -11.77 15.26 12.84
C SER A 15 -11.59 13.87 13.46
N ALA A 16 -10.37 13.49 13.83
CA ALA A 16 -10.08 12.19 14.42
C ALA A 16 -10.55 12.09 15.88
N ASP A 17 -10.93 10.88 16.29
CA ASP A 17 -10.89 10.51 17.69
C ASP A 17 -9.43 10.25 18.09
N ILE A 18 -8.89 11.14 18.91
CA ILE A 18 -7.50 11.10 19.37
C ILE A 18 -7.18 9.80 20.13
N ASP A 19 -8.05 9.35 21.03
CA ASP A 19 -7.79 8.16 21.86
C ASP A 19 -7.68 6.91 20.99
N SER A 20 -8.64 6.76 20.07
CA SER A 20 -8.64 5.64 19.11
C SER A 20 -7.44 5.72 18.17
N ALA A 21 -7.11 6.92 17.66
CA ALA A 21 -5.98 7.13 16.76
C ALA A 21 -4.64 6.79 17.42
N VAL A 22 -4.41 7.23 18.66
CA VAL A 22 -3.17 6.92 19.40
C VAL A 22 -3.06 5.42 19.65
N LYS A 23 -4.13 4.76 20.10
CA LYS A 23 -4.14 3.31 20.31
C LYS A 23 -3.73 2.54 19.05
N ASP A 24 -4.39 2.84 17.94
CA ASP A 24 -4.17 2.16 16.66
C ASP A 24 -2.79 2.49 16.07
N LEU A 25 -2.31 3.72 16.26
CA LEU A 25 -0.97 4.14 15.84
C LEU A 25 0.13 3.39 16.59
N VAL A 26 0.06 3.35 17.93
CA VAL A 26 1.03 2.63 18.77
C VAL A 26 1.03 1.13 18.45
N GLN A 27 -0.15 0.52 18.31
CA GLN A 27 -0.25 -0.89 17.94
C GLN A 27 0.33 -1.17 16.55
N SER A 28 0.10 -0.28 15.58
CA SER A 28 0.60 -0.42 14.22
C SER A 28 2.09 -0.15 14.08
N ALA A 29 2.64 0.77 14.89
CA ALA A 29 4.05 1.12 14.87
C ALA A 29 4.93 0.08 15.59
N PHE A 30 4.50 -0.39 16.77
CA PHE A 30 5.38 -1.14 17.67
C PHE A 30 5.02 -2.62 17.83
N GLY A 31 3.87 -3.08 17.30
CA GLY A 31 3.55 -4.50 17.27
C GLY A 31 4.63 -5.30 16.53
N HIS A 32 5.20 -6.32 17.17
CA HIS A 32 6.39 -7.04 16.70
C HIS A 32 7.65 -6.15 16.54
N ALA A 33 7.80 -5.14 17.40
CA ALA A 33 8.89 -4.16 17.37
C ALA A 33 9.02 -3.45 16.01
N GLY A 34 7.90 -3.21 15.32
CA GLY A 34 7.89 -2.56 14.00
C GLY A 34 8.44 -3.42 12.85
N GLN A 35 8.76 -4.69 13.09
CA GLN A 35 9.29 -5.63 12.08
C GLN A 35 8.16 -6.25 11.24
N LYS A 36 7.32 -5.38 10.67
CA LYS A 36 6.25 -5.78 9.76
C LYS A 36 6.35 -4.91 8.53
N CYS A 37 6.21 -5.52 7.35
CA CYS A 37 6.07 -4.77 6.10
C CYS A 37 4.90 -3.78 6.14
N SER A 38 3.88 -4.02 6.97
CA SER A 38 2.71 -3.17 7.19
C SER A 38 2.82 -2.17 8.35
N ALA A 39 3.94 -2.14 9.09
CA ALA A 39 4.07 -1.30 10.28
C ALA A 39 3.90 0.20 9.94
N ALA A 40 3.25 0.94 10.84
CA ALA A 40 3.13 2.39 10.75
C ALA A 40 4.44 3.04 11.20
N SER A 41 5.35 3.26 10.24
CA SER A 41 6.62 3.94 10.52
C SER A 41 6.48 5.47 10.62
N LEU A 42 5.34 6.01 10.18
CA LEU A 42 5.04 7.44 10.18
C LEU A 42 3.60 7.70 10.63
N ALA A 43 3.39 8.82 11.31
CA ALA A 43 2.08 9.46 11.43
C ALA A 43 2.14 10.84 10.77
N ILE A 44 1.16 11.15 9.94
CA ILE A 44 1.00 12.46 9.31
C ILE A 44 -0.21 13.11 9.98
N VAL A 45 0.07 14.05 10.87
CA VAL A 45 -0.91 14.57 11.83
C VAL A 45 -1.26 15.98 11.44
N ASP A 46 -2.56 16.30 11.41
CA ASP A 46 -3.04 17.66 11.25
C ASP A 46 -2.37 18.60 12.25
N SER A 47 -1.97 19.79 11.79
CA SER A 47 -1.20 20.72 12.60
C SER A 47 -1.90 21.16 13.89
N THR A 48 -3.23 21.16 13.94
CA THR A 48 -4.00 21.49 15.14
C THR A 48 -3.91 20.39 16.20
N ILE A 49 -3.97 19.12 15.77
CA ILE A 49 -3.79 17.94 16.65
C ILE A 49 -2.34 17.84 17.09
N TYR A 50 -1.38 18.05 16.18
CA TYR A 50 0.04 18.00 16.50
C TYR A 50 0.44 19.03 17.56
N LYS A 51 -0.13 20.24 17.51
CA LYS A 51 0.09 21.32 18.49
C LYS A 51 -0.65 21.10 19.82
N ASN A 52 -1.58 20.14 19.89
CA ASN A 52 -2.33 19.84 21.10
C ASN A 52 -1.44 19.07 22.10
N PRO A 53 -1.11 19.64 23.28
CA PRO A 53 -0.28 18.94 24.26
C PRO A 53 -0.89 17.63 24.77
N ALA A 54 -2.22 17.50 24.77
CA ALA A 54 -2.91 16.28 25.18
C ALA A 54 -2.59 15.11 24.24
N PHE A 55 -2.55 15.35 22.93
CA PHE A 55 -2.19 14.35 21.94
C PHE A 55 -0.76 13.84 22.14
N LEU A 56 0.21 14.75 22.24
CA LEU A 56 1.62 14.37 22.43
C LEU A 56 1.85 13.65 23.76
N LYS A 57 1.20 14.12 24.84
CA LYS A 57 1.26 13.48 26.15
C LYS A 57 0.69 12.05 26.08
N GLN A 58 -0.50 11.89 25.51
CA GLN A 58 -1.12 10.58 25.41
C GLN A 58 -0.33 9.60 24.55
N LEU A 59 0.21 10.07 23.42
CA LEU A 59 1.09 9.26 22.58
C LEU A 59 2.34 8.83 23.35
N LYS A 60 2.98 9.77 24.07
CA LYS A 60 4.14 9.47 24.91
C LYS A 60 3.81 8.42 25.98
N ASP A 61 2.74 8.66 26.75
CA ASP A 61 2.30 7.77 27.84
C ASP A 61 2.01 6.35 27.29
N ALA A 62 1.30 6.25 26.15
CA ALA A 62 0.98 4.97 25.53
C ALA A 62 2.23 4.20 25.05
N VAL A 63 3.23 4.91 24.52
CA VAL A 63 4.48 4.32 24.04
C VAL A 63 5.37 3.89 25.20
N GLU A 64 5.55 4.74 26.22
CA GLU A 64 6.36 4.44 27.40
C GLU A 64 5.75 3.31 28.26
N SER A 65 4.45 3.07 28.13
CA SER A 65 3.74 1.97 28.80
C SER A 65 3.98 0.58 28.16
N LEU A 66 4.66 0.50 27.01
CA LEU A 66 4.97 -0.78 26.39
C LEU A 66 5.99 -1.57 27.21
N SER A 67 5.63 -2.78 27.60
CA SER A 67 6.51 -3.73 28.29
C SER A 67 7.42 -4.42 27.28
N VAL A 68 8.70 -4.07 27.32
CA VAL A 68 9.71 -4.54 26.36
C VAL A 68 10.47 -5.74 26.93
N GLY A 69 10.59 -6.81 26.15
CA GLY A 69 11.32 -7.99 26.61
C GLY A 69 11.27 -9.17 25.67
N SER A 70 11.57 -10.35 26.21
CA SER A 70 11.53 -11.61 25.45
C SER A 70 10.09 -11.98 25.07
N GLY A 71 9.91 -12.49 23.84
CA GLY A 71 8.62 -12.92 23.33
C GLY A 71 8.00 -14.13 24.04
N VAL A 72 8.77 -14.86 24.86
CA VAL A 72 8.25 -15.98 25.67
C VAL A 72 7.76 -15.55 27.06
N LYS A 73 7.94 -14.28 27.44
CA LYS A 73 7.40 -13.74 28.70
C LYS A 73 6.00 -13.18 28.45
N TYR A 74 4.99 -13.69 29.14
CA TYR A 74 3.59 -13.28 28.97
C TYR A 74 3.33 -11.79 29.20
N GLY A 75 4.12 -11.13 30.06
CA GLY A 75 4.01 -9.70 30.32
C GLY A 75 4.63 -8.80 29.25
N THR A 76 5.30 -9.36 28.24
CA THR A 76 5.92 -8.59 27.15
C THR A 76 4.86 -8.17 26.13
N THR A 77 4.77 -6.87 25.84
CA THR A 77 3.91 -6.33 24.77
C THR A 77 4.70 -5.91 23.54
N MET A 78 6.02 -5.74 23.64
CA MET A 78 6.93 -5.53 22.51
C MET A 78 8.16 -6.44 22.62
N GLY A 79 8.34 -7.31 21.63
CA GLY A 79 9.46 -8.26 21.56
C GLY A 79 10.79 -7.62 21.13
N PRO A 80 11.86 -8.44 20.99
CA PRO A 80 13.15 -7.99 20.47
C PRO A 80 13.11 -7.77 18.95
N ILE A 81 14.12 -7.08 18.43
CA ILE A 81 14.47 -7.11 17.01
C ILE A 81 15.26 -8.40 16.69
N ILE A 82 15.10 -8.92 15.47
CA ILE A 82 15.59 -10.25 15.08
C ILE A 82 17.11 -10.31 14.90
N ARG A 83 17.73 -9.18 14.58
CA ARG A 83 19.17 -9.02 14.37
C ARG A 83 19.65 -7.70 14.96
N VAL A 84 20.95 -7.59 15.21
CA VAL A 84 21.59 -6.32 15.60
C VAL A 84 21.26 -5.26 14.55
N PRO A 85 20.91 -4.02 14.95
CA PRO A 85 20.51 -2.97 14.00
C PRO A 85 21.57 -2.73 12.93
N GLU A 86 21.19 -2.92 11.67
CA GLU A 86 21.99 -2.50 10.51
C GLU A 86 21.90 -0.98 10.31
N ALA A 87 22.66 -0.42 9.36
CA ALA A 87 22.83 1.02 9.19
C ALA A 87 21.52 1.83 9.20
N ALA A 88 20.48 1.38 8.49
CA ALA A 88 19.21 2.11 8.41
C ALA A 88 18.46 2.09 9.77
N ILE A 89 18.33 0.93 10.39
CA ILE A 89 17.63 0.80 11.68
C ILE A 89 18.42 1.49 12.79
N LEU A 90 19.74 1.31 12.81
CA LEU A 90 20.62 1.94 13.78
C LEU A 90 20.52 3.46 13.71
N ARG A 91 20.59 4.04 12.49
CA ARG A 91 20.40 5.48 12.29
C ARG A 91 19.03 5.92 12.80
N ALA A 92 17.97 5.17 12.49
CA ALA A 92 16.62 5.50 12.95
C ALA A 92 16.50 5.47 14.47
N LEU A 93 17.23 4.59 15.15
CA LEU A 93 17.22 4.44 16.62
C LEU A 93 18.07 5.48 17.35
N THR A 94 19.13 6.00 16.73
CA THR A 94 20.15 6.78 17.46
C THR A 94 20.39 8.19 16.94
N THR A 95 19.87 8.53 15.76
CA THR A 95 20.18 9.80 15.09
C THR A 95 18.90 10.55 14.75
N LEU A 96 18.93 11.86 14.97
CA LEU A 96 17.89 12.81 14.55
C LEU A 96 18.41 13.61 13.35
N ASP A 97 17.57 13.80 12.34
CA ASP A 97 17.87 14.78 11.27
C ASP A 97 17.60 16.22 11.77
N ASP A 98 18.06 17.24 11.02
CA ASP A 98 17.88 18.64 11.40
C ASP A 98 16.40 19.01 11.65
N GLY A 99 16.13 19.57 12.83
CA GLY A 99 14.78 19.94 13.28
C GLY A 99 13.95 18.79 13.84
N GLU A 100 14.46 17.55 13.84
CA GLU A 100 13.85 16.44 14.56
C GLU A 100 14.19 16.47 16.05
N THR A 101 13.27 16.01 16.89
CA THR A 101 13.48 15.81 18.33
C THR A 101 12.87 14.50 18.81
N TRP A 102 13.34 13.97 19.94
CA TRP A 102 12.73 12.81 20.57
C TRP A 102 11.53 13.22 21.43
N LEU A 103 10.36 12.66 21.15
CA LEU A 103 9.28 12.58 22.15
C LEU A 103 9.56 11.45 23.15
N VAL A 104 10.03 10.31 22.62
CA VAL A 104 10.52 9.14 23.36
C VAL A 104 11.82 8.69 22.69
N GLU A 105 12.92 8.70 23.43
CA GLU A 105 14.22 8.28 22.91
C GLU A 105 14.42 6.77 23.10
N PRO A 106 14.76 6.01 22.04
CA PRO A 106 15.11 4.59 22.14
C PRO A 106 16.30 4.35 23.05
N ARG A 107 16.23 3.27 23.83
CA ARG A 107 17.34 2.79 24.66
C ARG A 107 17.57 1.31 24.39
N LYS A 108 18.84 0.96 24.19
CA LYS A 108 19.28 -0.43 24.16
C LYS A 108 19.23 -1.00 25.58
N LEU A 109 18.52 -2.11 25.77
CA LEU A 109 18.29 -2.73 27.08
C LEU A 109 19.20 -3.93 27.35
N ASP A 110 19.86 -4.47 26.33
CA ASP A 110 20.75 -5.61 26.44
C ASP A 110 22.13 -5.35 25.81
N ASN A 111 23.15 -6.07 26.28
CA ASN A 111 24.50 -5.96 25.73
C ASN A 111 24.58 -6.46 24.29
N ALA A 112 23.77 -7.48 23.95
CA ALA A 112 23.75 -8.09 22.63
C ALA A 112 23.06 -7.22 21.56
N GLY A 113 22.23 -6.24 21.97
CA GLY A 113 21.63 -5.24 21.09
C GLY A 113 20.37 -5.68 20.36
N PHE A 114 19.69 -6.71 20.86
CA PHE A 114 18.42 -7.18 20.32
C PHE A 114 17.20 -6.53 20.98
N ILE A 115 17.36 -5.95 22.17
CA ILE A 115 16.24 -5.40 22.94
C ILE A 115 16.38 -3.89 22.99
N TRP A 116 15.40 -3.20 22.40
CA TRP A 116 15.33 -1.74 22.36
C TRP A 116 13.98 -1.27 22.85
N THR A 117 13.93 -0.18 23.63
CA THR A 117 12.69 0.53 23.88
C THR A 117 12.18 1.20 22.60
N PRO A 118 10.86 1.44 22.46
CA PRO A 118 10.33 2.17 21.31
C PRO A 118 10.86 3.60 21.24
N GLY A 119 10.94 4.15 20.04
CA GLY A 119 11.27 5.55 19.77
C GLY A 119 10.17 6.31 19.07
N VAL A 120 10.03 7.59 19.39
CA VAL A 120 9.13 8.51 18.69
C VAL A 120 9.87 9.80 18.36
N LYS A 121 10.05 10.05 17.06
CA LYS A 121 10.63 11.27 16.51
C LYS A 121 9.53 12.28 16.19
N LEU A 122 9.74 13.53 16.55
CA LEU A 122 8.92 14.67 16.16
C LEU A 122 9.62 15.48 15.08
N GLY A 123 8.85 16.26 14.31
CA GLY A 123 9.40 17.25 13.40
C GLY A 123 9.88 16.71 12.06
N ILE A 124 9.52 15.46 11.72
CA ILE A 124 9.88 14.83 10.45
C ILE A 124 9.42 15.73 9.29
N LYS A 125 10.35 16.11 8.43
CA LYS A 125 10.07 16.96 7.26
C LYS A 125 9.71 16.11 6.05
N ALA A 126 8.83 16.65 5.20
CA ALA A 126 8.56 16.06 3.91
C ALA A 126 9.87 15.92 3.13
N ASN A 127 10.02 14.76 2.48
CA ASN A 127 11.19 14.35 1.69
C ASN A 127 12.50 14.17 2.48
N SER A 128 12.50 14.27 3.81
CA SER A 128 13.69 13.93 4.61
C SER A 128 14.03 12.44 4.50
N TRP A 129 15.23 12.07 4.97
CA TRP A 129 15.61 10.67 5.02
C TRP A 129 14.61 9.85 5.84
N SER A 130 14.20 10.37 7.01
CA SER A 130 13.19 9.75 7.88
C SER A 130 11.83 9.55 7.20
N HIS A 131 11.43 10.46 6.33
CA HIS A 131 10.19 10.32 5.55
C HIS A 131 10.30 9.24 4.48
N ARG A 132 11.44 9.15 3.79
CA ARG A 132 11.60 8.33 2.58
C ARG A 132 12.13 6.91 2.83
N ASN A 133 12.77 6.64 3.96
CA ASN A 133 13.47 5.37 4.21
C ASN A 133 12.72 4.50 5.21
N GLU A 134 12.52 3.24 4.87
CA GLU A 134 11.96 2.24 5.78
C GLU A 134 13.00 1.84 6.84
N TRP A 135 12.54 1.70 8.09
CA TRP A 135 13.41 1.39 9.23
C TRP A 135 13.24 -0.03 9.79
N PHE A 136 12.15 -0.72 9.48
CA PHE A 136 11.88 -2.10 9.91
C PHE A 136 12.19 -2.38 11.40
N GLY A 137 11.85 -1.45 12.29
CA GLY A 137 12.21 -1.47 13.70
C GLY A 137 11.30 -0.58 14.55
N PRO A 138 11.51 -0.51 15.88
CA PRO A 138 10.56 0.07 16.82
C PRO A 138 10.69 1.61 16.89
N VAL A 139 10.56 2.28 15.75
CA VAL A 139 10.66 3.75 15.64
C VAL A 139 9.47 4.29 14.84
N LEU A 140 8.82 5.32 15.39
CA LEU A 140 7.75 6.07 14.77
C LEU A 140 8.18 7.52 14.52
N GLY A 141 7.94 8.03 13.31
CA GLY A 141 8.13 9.45 12.99
C GLY A 141 6.81 10.22 12.91
N ILE A 142 6.74 11.43 13.46
CA ILE A 142 5.56 12.29 13.39
C ILE A 142 5.83 13.50 12.50
N MET A 143 5.00 13.64 11.47
CA MET A 143 4.96 14.79 10.56
C MET A 143 3.75 15.67 10.89
N ALA A 144 3.93 16.99 10.92
CA ALA A 144 2.84 17.94 11.10
C ALA A 144 2.41 18.48 9.73
N ALA A 145 1.23 18.08 9.25
CA ALA A 145 0.68 18.56 7.99
C ALA A 145 -0.15 19.84 8.21
N PRO A 146 0.01 20.87 7.35
CA PRO A 146 -0.76 22.10 7.47
C PRO A 146 -2.24 21.93 7.12
N ASP A 147 -2.56 20.95 6.28
CA ASP A 147 -3.90 20.66 5.78
C ASP A 147 -4.02 19.21 5.28
N PHE A 148 -5.26 18.76 5.04
CA PHE A 148 -5.57 17.41 4.59
C PHE A 148 -4.97 17.06 3.21
N ALA A 149 -4.99 17.99 2.25
CA ALA A 149 -4.50 17.74 0.90
C ALA A 149 -2.98 17.52 0.90
N THR A 150 -2.25 18.34 1.66
CA THR A 150 -0.82 18.20 1.91
C THR A 150 -0.52 16.88 2.62
N ALA A 151 -1.32 16.50 3.62
CA ALA A 151 -1.15 15.25 4.34
C ALA A 151 -1.28 14.01 3.42
N LEU A 152 -2.32 13.98 2.58
CA LEU A 152 -2.53 12.93 1.59
C LEU A 152 -1.39 12.88 0.55
N ASN A 153 -0.92 14.05 0.09
CA ASN A 153 0.21 14.12 -0.84
C ASN A 153 1.49 13.55 -0.22
N TRP A 154 1.84 13.94 1.01
CA TRP A 154 3.00 13.39 1.71
C TRP A 154 2.91 11.88 1.88
N GLN A 155 1.72 11.37 2.26
CA GLN A 155 1.46 9.94 2.38
C GLN A 155 1.68 9.18 1.07
N ASN A 156 1.29 9.75 -0.07
CA ASN A 156 1.52 9.17 -1.39
C ASN A 156 2.95 9.34 -1.91
N SER A 157 3.68 10.32 -1.40
CA SER A 157 4.96 10.71 -1.98
C SER A 157 6.05 9.66 -1.80
N VAL A 158 5.92 8.74 -0.82
CA VAL A 158 6.87 7.63 -0.62
C VAL A 158 6.84 6.65 -1.80
N GLU A 159 7.95 5.95 -2.02
CA GLU A 159 8.10 5.04 -3.17
C GLU A 159 7.35 3.70 -3.00
N PHE A 160 6.73 3.51 -1.84
CA PHE A 160 6.02 2.31 -1.44
C PHE A 160 4.51 2.53 -1.43
N GLY A 161 3.73 1.46 -1.49
CA GLY A 161 2.27 1.52 -1.54
C GLY A 161 1.62 0.28 -0.94
N LEU A 162 2.08 -0.15 0.24
CA LEU A 162 1.61 -1.38 0.86
C LEU A 162 0.37 -1.18 1.72
N THR A 163 0.52 -0.62 2.93
CA THR A 163 -0.60 -0.26 3.81
C THR A 163 -0.69 1.25 3.99
N SER A 164 -1.90 1.74 4.22
CA SER A 164 -2.12 3.14 4.54
C SER A 164 -3.36 3.28 5.41
N GLY A 165 -3.33 4.20 6.37
CA GLY A 165 -4.43 4.44 7.28
C GLY A 165 -4.84 5.90 7.34
N ILE A 166 -6.10 6.12 7.67
CA ILE A 166 -6.64 7.42 8.07
C ILE A 166 -7.47 7.27 9.35
N HIS A 167 -7.30 8.20 10.28
CA HIS A 167 -8.26 8.48 11.34
C HIS A 167 -8.97 9.81 11.04
N SER A 168 -10.28 9.70 10.80
CA SER A 168 -11.20 10.82 10.62
C SER A 168 -12.63 10.34 10.85
N LEU A 169 -13.41 11.13 11.59
CA LEU A 169 -14.86 10.94 11.69
C LEU A 169 -15.61 11.69 10.59
N ASP A 170 -14.93 12.55 9.83
CA ASP A 170 -15.48 13.23 8.67
C ASP A 170 -15.58 12.24 7.50
N THR A 171 -16.79 12.05 7.00
CA THR A 171 -17.04 11.09 5.92
C THR A 171 -16.44 11.56 4.59
N SER A 172 -16.46 12.86 4.30
CA SER A 172 -15.93 13.42 3.06
C SER A 172 -14.40 13.38 3.01
N GLU A 173 -13.72 13.55 4.14
CA GLU A 173 -12.28 13.28 4.24
C GLU A 173 -11.96 11.81 3.96
N CYS A 174 -12.73 10.88 4.55
CA CYS A 174 -12.56 9.45 4.30
C CYS A 174 -12.78 9.09 2.83
N GLU A 175 -13.81 9.64 2.19
CA GLU A 175 -14.08 9.45 0.75
C GLU A 175 -12.94 9.97 -0.11
N SER A 176 -12.51 11.21 0.14
CA SER A 176 -11.42 11.87 -0.60
C SER A 176 -10.11 11.10 -0.42
N TRP A 177 -9.83 10.62 0.79
CA TRP A 177 -8.67 9.81 1.09
C TRP A 177 -8.72 8.46 0.33
N ILE A 178 -9.83 7.71 0.41
CA ILE A 178 -10.01 6.43 -0.32
C ILE A 178 -9.88 6.62 -1.83
N ALA A 179 -10.30 7.78 -2.36
CA ALA A 179 -10.21 8.11 -3.77
C ALA A 179 -8.77 8.39 -4.23
N GLY A 180 -8.00 9.11 -3.42
CA GLY A 180 -6.68 9.62 -3.79
C GLY A 180 -5.48 8.81 -3.29
N ILE A 181 -5.65 7.94 -2.30
CA ILE A 181 -4.54 7.19 -1.70
C ILE A 181 -4.01 6.09 -2.62
N GLU A 182 -2.68 5.99 -2.71
CA GLU A 182 -1.95 5.07 -3.56
C GLU A 182 -1.32 3.91 -2.77
N ALA A 183 -2.16 3.09 -2.14
CA ALA A 183 -1.73 1.88 -1.43
C ALA A 183 -2.66 0.69 -1.69
N GLY A 184 -2.13 -0.51 -1.57
CA GLY A 184 -2.89 -1.74 -1.80
C GLY A 184 -3.88 -2.07 -0.68
N ASN A 185 -3.57 -1.74 0.57
CA ASN A 185 -4.40 -2.06 1.73
C ASN A 185 -4.72 -0.79 2.53
N LEU A 186 -5.99 -0.41 2.55
CA LEU A 186 -6.50 0.82 3.14
C LEU A 186 -7.27 0.53 4.43
N TYR A 187 -7.07 1.36 5.45
CA TYR A 187 -7.71 1.20 6.75
C TYR A 187 -8.26 2.54 7.25
N VAL A 188 -9.53 2.57 7.63
CA VAL A 188 -10.21 3.78 8.13
C VAL A 188 -10.62 3.56 9.58
N ASN A 189 -10.16 4.44 10.46
CA ASN A 189 -10.39 4.44 11.91
C ASN A 189 -10.05 3.11 12.59
N ARG A 190 -8.88 2.57 12.25
CA ARG A 190 -8.30 1.35 12.83
C ARG A 190 -6.81 1.25 12.51
N GLY A 191 -6.11 0.34 13.19
CA GLY A 191 -4.72 0.00 12.87
C GLY A 191 -4.54 -0.56 11.45
N ILE A 192 -3.32 -0.41 10.92
CA ILE A 192 -2.97 -0.74 9.52
C ILE A 192 -2.25 -2.09 9.36
N THR A 193 -2.16 -2.88 10.44
CA THR A 193 -1.50 -4.21 10.47
C THR A 193 -2.50 -5.31 10.80
N GLY A 194 -2.08 -6.58 10.64
CA GLY A 194 -2.92 -7.72 11.03
C GLY A 194 -4.02 -8.05 10.01
N ALA A 195 -3.72 -7.88 8.72
CA ALA A 195 -4.62 -8.28 7.64
C ALA A 195 -5.04 -9.75 7.78
N VAL A 196 -6.34 -10.01 7.67
CA VAL A 196 -6.94 -11.33 7.79
C VAL A 196 -7.31 -11.85 6.40
N VAL A 197 -6.94 -13.11 6.12
CA VAL A 197 -7.24 -13.79 4.85
C VAL A 197 -8.71 -13.65 4.48
N ASN A 198 -8.97 -13.34 3.20
CA ASN A 198 -10.30 -13.07 2.63
C ASN A 198 -11.09 -11.89 3.23
N ARG A 199 -10.69 -11.31 4.36
CA ARG A 199 -11.24 -10.02 4.82
C ARG A 199 -10.48 -8.88 4.18
N GLN A 200 -9.16 -8.85 4.37
CA GLN A 200 -8.25 -7.91 3.76
C GLN A 200 -7.15 -8.68 3.02
N PRO A 201 -7.42 -9.24 1.82
CA PRO A 201 -6.35 -9.74 0.95
C PRO A 201 -5.18 -8.75 0.94
N PHE A 202 -3.97 -9.27 1.05
CA PHE A 202 -2.80 -8.46 1.37
C PHE A 202 -1.85 -8.38 0.18
N GLY A 203 -1.42 -7.17 -0.14
CA GLY A 203 -0.37 -6.93 -1.12
C GLY A 203 -0.25 -5.47 -1.52
N GLY A 204 0.92 -5.06 -2.00
CA GLY A 204 1.22 -3.65 -2.24
C GLY A 204 1.20 -3.19 -3.69
N TRP A 205 1.36 -1.87 -3.87
CA TRP A 205 1.63 -1.21 -5.14
C TRP A 205 3.05 -0.60 -5.14
N LYS A 206 3.47 0.00 -6.25
CA LYS A 206 4.80 0.64 -6.40
C LYS A 206 5.93 -0.33 -6.04
N ARG A 207 6.95 0.11 -5.30
CA ARG A 207 8.06 -0.71 -4.83
C ARG A 207 7.70 -1.75 -3.76
N SER A 208 6.43 -1.88 -3.37
CA SER A 208 5.96 -2.91 -2.42
C SER A 208 5.54 -4.23 -3.09
N SER A 209 5.58 -4.32 -4.43
CA SER A 209 5.27 -5.56 -5.15
C SER A 209 6.15 -5.74 -6.39
N VAL A 210 6.53 -6.98 -6.68
CA VAL A 210 7.28 -7.38 -7.89
C VAL A 210 6.53 -8.46 -8.65
N GLY A 211 6.39 -8.28 -9.96
CA GLY A 211 5.74 -9.24 -10.85
C GLY A 211 4.23 -9.06 -10.89
N ALA A 212 3.50 -10.18 -10.85
CA ALA A 212 2.05 -10.14 -10.73
C ALA A 212 1.62 -9.63 -9.35
N THR A 213 0.68 -8.68 -9.34
CA THR A 213 0.26 -7.89 -8.17
C THR A 213 -1.04 -8.42 -7.55
N ALA A 214 -1.32 -9.72 -7.69
CA ALA A 214 -2.50 -10.34 -7.08
C ALA A 214 -2.25 -10.53 -5.58
N LYS A 215 -3.24 -10.22 -4.75
CA LYS A 215 -3.06 -10.20 -3.30
C LYS A 215 -3.09 -11.59 -2.68
N ALA A 216 -2.15 -11.84 -1.77
CA ALA A 216 -2.16 -13.04 -0.94
C ALA A 216 -3.45 -13.11 -0.11
N GLY A 217 -4.04 -14.31 0.00
CA GLY A 217 -5.33 -14.50 0.65
C GLY A 217 -6.53 -13.90 -0.11
N GLY A 218 -6.33 -13.46 -1.35
CA GLY A 218 -7.36 -13.02 -2.29
C GLY A 218 -7.71 -14.06 -3.36
N PRO A 219 -8.76 -13.82 -4.15
CA PRO A 219 -9.31 -14.80 -5.10
C PRO A 219 -8.36 -15.12 -6.27
N ASN A 220 -7.47 -14.21 -6.65
CA ASN A 220 -6.65 -14.36 -7.85
C ASN A 220 -5.26 -14.97 -7.58
N TYR A 221 -4.84 -15.13 -6.32
CA TYR A 221 -3.46 -15.49 -6.01
C TYR A 221 -3.05 -16.84 -6.61
N LEU A 222 -3.88 -17.87 -6.45
CA LEU A 222 -3.62 -19.20 -7.00
C LEU A 222 -3.56 -19.22 -8.53
N SER A 223 -4.35 -18.37 -9.20
CA SER A 223 -4.33 -18.27 -10.66
C SER A 223 -2.97 -17.77 -11.19
N GLN A 224 -2.19 -17.07 -10.37
CA GLN A 224 -0.85 -16.62 -10.75
C GLN A 224 0.20 -17.73 -10.70
N LEU A 225 -0.09 -18.84 -10.02
CA LEU A 225 0.79 -20.02 -9.86
C LEU A 225 0.52 -21.10 -10.91
N ARG A 226 -0.35 -20.81 -11.88
CA ARG A 226 -0.72 -21.72 -12.96
C ARG A 226 -0.20 -21.22 -14.30
N PHE A 227 0.24 -22.16 -15.14
CA PHE A 227 0.42 -21.91 -16.57
C PHE A 227 -0.93 -21.88 -17.27
N TRP A 228 -1.24 -20.74 -17.88
CA TRP A 228 -2.43 -20.59 -18.70
C TRP A 228 -2.06 -20.66 -20.17
N ALA A 229 -2.86 -21.37 -20.95
CA ALA A 229 -2.61 -21.49 -22.38
C ALA A 229 -2.67 -20.10 -23.04
N PRO A 230 -1.72 -19.77 -23.92
CA PRO A 230 -1.79 -18.56 -24.73
C PRO A 230 -3.06 -18.50 -25.57
N ILE A 231 -3.51 -17.29 -25.85
CA ILE A 231 -4.64 -17.03 -26.75
C ILE A 231 -4.36 -17.60 -28.16
N LYS A 232 -5.39 -18.18 -28.77
CA LYS A 232 -5.38 -18.67 -30.17
C LYS A 232 -6.48 -18.07 -31.03
N VAL A 233 -7.54 -17.57 -30.40
CA VAL A 233 -8.70 -16.95 -31.04
C VAL A 233 -9.11 -15.80 -30.13
N SER A 234 -8.96 -14.55 -30.58
CA SER A 234 -9.10 -13.35 -29.74
C SER A 234 -10.44 -13.29 -28.99
N ASP A 235 -11.55 -13.64 -29.65
CA ASP A 235 -12.88 -13.53 -29.05
C ASP A 235 -13.17 -14.56 -27.95
N SER A 236 -12.32 -15.57 -27.78
CA SER A 236 -12.54 -16.62 -26.78
C SER A 236 -12.51 -16.11 -25.34
N ILE A 237 -11.92 -14.93 -25.11
CA ILE A 237 -11.85 -14.36 -23.75
C ILE A 237 -13.10 -13.56 -23.37
N ASN A 238 -13.83 -13.05 -24.36
CA ASN A 238 -14.75 -11.93 -24.19
C ASN A 238 -15.83 -12.24 -23.15
N GLU A 239 -16.54 -13.36 -23.30
CA GLU A 239 -17.61 -13.74 -22.39
C GLU A 239 -17.13 -13.86 -20.93
N SER A 240 -16.04 -14.57 -20.70
CA SER A 240 -15.51 -14.78 -19.35
C SER A 240 -14.95 -13.51 -18.71
N ALA A 241 -14.34 -12.62 -19.51
CA ALA A 241 -13.88 -11.30 -19.05
C ALA A 241 -15.05 -10.41 -18.67
N LEU A 242 -16.11 -10.39 -19.48
CA LEU A 242 -17.33 -9.61 -19.21
C LEU A 242 -18.06 -10.13 -17.96
N LYS A 243 -18.17 -11.46 -17.81
CA LYS A 243 -18.74 -12.06 -16.60
C LYS A 243 -17.95 -11.69 -15.35
N TRP A 244 -16.61 -11.72 -15.42
CA TRP A 244 -15.77 -11.25 -14.33
C TRP A 244 -15.98 -9.75 -14.06
N TRP A 245 -16.05 -8.93 -15.11
CA TRP A 245 -16.24 -7.49 -14.96
C TRP A 245 -17.53 -7.15 -14.21
N GLU A 246 -18.64 -7.76 -14.64
CA GLU A 246 -19.97 -7.55 -14.05
C GLU A 246 -20.04 -8.03 -12.59
N SER A 247 -19.41 -9.16 -12.28
CA SER A 247 -19.48 -9.78 -10.95
C SER A 247 -18.42 -9.32 -9.97
N SER A 248 -17.29 -8.77 -10.44
CA SER A 248 -16.12 -8.47 -9.60
C SER A 248 -15.34 -7.24 -10.05
N GLY A 249 -15.08 -7.07 -11.35
CA GLY A 249 -14.19 -6.01 -11.83
C GLY A 249 -14.71 -4.59 -11.56
N LYS A 250 -16.02 -4.36 -11.72
CA LYS A 250 -16.63 -3.03 -11.59
C LYS A 250 -17.22 -2.71 -10.22
N VAL A 251 -17.19 -3.66 -9.28
CA VAL A 251 -17.87 -3.55 -7.98
C VAL A 251 -16.88 -3.68 -6.82
N ALA A 252 -17.18 -3.01 -5.71
CA ALA A 252 -16.50 -3.22 -4.44
C ALA A 252 -17.28 -4.27 -3.63
N ILE A 253 -16.64 -5.39 -3.31
CA ILE A 253 -17.32 -6.55 -2.71
C ILE A 253 -16.90 -6.68 -1.25
N ASP A 254 -17.86 -6.66 -0.34
CA ASP A 254 -17.64 -7.10 1.04
C ASP A 254 -17.92 -8.60 1.16
N ARG A 255 -16.85 -9.40 1.20
CA ARG A 255 -16.95 -10.87 1.35
C ARG A 255 -17.03 -11.30 2.81
N ALA A 256 -16.64 -10.44 3.74
CA ALA A 256 -16.58 -10.79 5.17
C ALA A 256 -17.94 -10.62 5.85
N GLY A 257 -18.74 -9.64 5.41
CA GLY A 257 -20.11 -9.43 5.88
C GLY A 257 -20.21 -9.14 7.38
N LEU A 258 -19.17 -8.52 7.96
CA LEU A 258 -19.13 -8.22 9.39
C LEU A 258 -19.96 -6.96 9.70
N GLN A 259 -20.65 -6.95 10.84
CA GLN A 259 -21.45 -5.80 11.26
C GLN A 259 -20.57 -4.63 11.73
N VAL A 260 -19.52 -4.93 12.48
CA VAL A 260 -18.63 -3.95 13.14
C VAL A 260 -17.60 -3.34 12.19
N GLU A 261 -17.39 -3.94 11.01
CA GLU A 261 -16.32 -3.56 10.10
C GLU A 261 -16.69 -3.92 8.66
N ARG A 262 -16.65 -2.93 7.76
CA ARG A 262 -16.87 -3.17 6.33
C ARG A 262 -15.56 -3.46 5.64
N ASN A 263 -15.51 -4.55 4.87
CA ASN A 263 -14.28 -5.08 4.30
C ASN A 263 -14.38 -5.30 2.80
N TYR A 264 -14.09 -4.24 2.05
CA TYR A 264 -14.25 -4.25 0.61
C TYR A 264 -13.00 -4.72 -0.10
N GLN A 265 -13.21 -5.53 -1.13
CA GLN A 265 -12.22 -5.88 -2.14
C GLN A 265 -12.67 -5.28 -3.47
N ARG A 266 -11.82 -4.47 -4.11
CA ARG A 266 -12.10 -3.83 -5.40
C ARG A 266 -10.93 -3.91 -6.36
N TYR A 267 -11.20 -3.60 -7.62
CA TYR A 267 -10.18 -3.39 -8.65
C TYR A 267 -10.10 -1.90 -8.99
N CYS A 268 -8.89 -1.43 -9.18
CA CYS A 268 -8.58 -0.04 -9.52
C CYS A 268 -7.86 0.01 -10.86
N LYS A 269 -8.15 0.99 -11.70
CA LYS A 269 -7.31 1.37 -12.83
C LYS A 269 -5.93 1.78 -12.33
N PHE A 270 -4.95 1.69 -13.22
CA PHE A 270 -3.64 2.30 -13.01
C PHE A 270 -3.75 3.82 -13.14
N ASN A 271 -2.91 4.57 -12.42
CA ASN A 271 -2.95 6.04 -12.41
C ASN A 271 -2.34 6.65 -13.68
N SER A 272 -1.58 5.85 -14.42
CA SER A 272 -1.00 6.20 -15.69
C SER A 272 -0.99 4.99 -16.63
N GLN A 273 -0.48 5.21 -17.84
CA GLN A 273 -0.55 4.26 -18.94
C GLN A 273 0.12 2.92 -18.59
N ILE A 274 -0.43 1.85 -19.17
CA ILE A 274 0.22 0.54 -19.19
C ILE A 274 1.05 0.45 -20.47
N LEU A 275 2.36 0.26 -20.32
CA LEU A 275 3.25 0.01 -21.44
C LEU A 275 3.18 -1.47 -21.82
N VAL A 276 2.86 -1.78 -23.07
CA VAL A 276 2.87 -3.13 -23.63
C VAL A 276 4.07 -3.24 -24.56
N CYS A 277 5.09 -3.98 -24.13
CA CYS A 277 6.30 -4.22 -24.90
C CYS A 277 6.14 -5.48 -25.75
N ILE A 278 6.34 -5.35 -27.07
CA ILE A 278 6.16 -6.42 -28.05
C ILE A 278 7.43 -6.63 -28.87
N ASP A 279 7.58 -7.82 -29.45
CA ASP A 279 8.53 -8.10 -30.54
C ASP A 279 7.76 -8.35 -31.85
N ASP A 280 8.41 -8.95 -32.86
CA ASP A 280 7.78 -9.34 -34.13
C ASP A 280 7.07 -10.70 -34.07
N GLU A 281 7.22 -11.44 -32.96
CA GLU A 281 6.66 -12.78 -32.77
C GLU A 281 5.35 -12.78 -31.95
N VAL A 282 4.97 -11.65 -31.36
CA VAL A 282 3.67 -11.50 -30.68
C VAL A 282 2.52 -11.70 -31.68
N SER A 283 1.59 -12.61 -31.35
CA SER A 283 0.50 -12.95 -32.26
C SER A 283 -0.53 -11.82 -32.45
N VAL A 284 -1.15 -11.79 -33.62
CA VAL A 284 -2.20 -10.81 -33.94
C VAL A 284 -3.41 -10.94 -33.01
N GLU A 285 -3.72 -12.15 -32.54
CA GLU A 285 -4.80 -12.41 -31.58
C GLU A 285 -4.49 -11.82 -30.21
N ALA A 286 -3.22 -11.88 -29.76
CA ALA A 286 -2.82 -11.26 -28.51
C ALA A 286 -2.95 -9.74 -28.59
N LEU A 287 -2.53 -9.12 -29.70
CA LEU A 287 -2.68 -7.68 -29.91
C LEU A 287 -4.15 -7.26 -30.00
N ALA A 288 -4.99 -8.06 -30.68
CA ALA A 288 -6.44 -7.82 -30.75
C ALA A 288 -7.10 -7.86 -29.37
N VAL A 289 -6.67 -8.78 -28.49
CA VAL A 289 -7.12 -8.82 -27.09
C VAL A 289 -6.69 -7.57 -26.32
N VAL A 290 -5.44 -7.12 -26.48
CA VAL A 290 -4.94 -5.90 -25.81
C VAL A 290 -5.77 -4.68 -26.22
N ASP A 291 -6.05 -4.51 -27.51
CA ASP A 291 -6.91 -3.45 -28.05
C ASP A 291 -8.35 -3.55 -27.51
N TRP A 292 -8.93 -4.76 -27.52
CA TRP A 292 -10.26 -5.00 -26.99
C TRP A 292 -10.37 -4.65 -25.50
N LEU A 293 -9.40 -5.05 -24.68
CA LEU A 293 -9.37 -4.74 -23.25
C LEU A 293 -9.26 -3.22 -23.01
N SER A 294 -8.40 -2.54 -23.76
CA SER A 294 -8.26 -1.08 -23.71
C SER A 294 -9.59 -0.39 -23.96
N LYS A 295 -10.26 -0.71 -25.07
CA LYS A 295 -11.53 -0.11 -25.46
C LYS A 295 -12.66 -0.49 -24.51
N ARG A 296 -12.76 -1.77 -24.14
CA ARG A 296 -13.89 -2.29 -23.37
C ARG A 296 -13.92 -1.77 -21.94
N PHE A 297 -12.75 -1.59 -21.34
CA PHE A 297 -12.60 -1.20 -19.94
C PHE A 297 -12.02 0.21 -19.75
N ASN A 298 -11.81 0.94 -20.85
CA ASN A 298 -11.21 2.28 -20.86
C ASN A 298 -9.88 2.30 -20.09
N ILE A 299 -8.95 1.43 -20.52
CA ILE A 299 -7.59 1.32 -19.98
C ILE A 299 -6.64 2.01 -20.96
N GLU A 300 -5.85 2.96 -20.46
CA GLU A 300 -4.83 3.62 -21.26
C GLU A 300 -3.63 2.69 -21.50
N ILE A 301 -3.40 2.36 -22.76
CA ILE A 301 -2.33 1.46 -23.20
C ILE A 301 -1.44 2.18 -24.20
N ARG A 302 -0.12 2.05 -24.00
CA ARG A 302 0.90 2.41 -24.99
C ARG A 302 1.61 1.15 -25.44
N ILE A 303 1.61 0.87 -26.74
CA ILE A 303 2.36 -0.26 -27.32
C ILE A 303 3.71 0.25 -27.80
N SER A 304 4.79 -0.50 -27.53
CA SER A 304 6.12 -0.21 -28.06
C SER A 304 6.89 -1.49 -28.37
N LYS A 305 7.85 -1.40 -29.30
CA LYS A 305 8.82 -2.47 -29.56
C LYS A 305 9.81 -2.60 -28.40
N SER A 306 10.19 -3.84 -28.05
CA SER A 306 11.11 -4.11 -26.94
C SER A 306 12.52 -3.55 -27.17
N GLY A 307 12.98 -3.48 -28.42
CA GLY A 307 14.26 -2.86 -28.76
C GLY A 307 14.41 -1.38 -28.39
N SER A 308 13.30 -0.66 -28.16
CA SER A 308 13.29 0.75 -27.74
C SER A 308 13.24 0.94 -26.21
N ILE A 309 13.40 -0.13 -25.43
CA ILE A 309 13.17 -0.07 -23.98
C ILE A 309 14.16 0.85 -23.25
N LEU A 310 15.39 0.97 -23.72
CA LEU A 310 16.39 1.85 -23.10
C LEU A 310 15.98 3.33 -23.21
N ASP A 311 15.58 3.76 -24.40
CA ASP A 311 15.08 5.13 -24.64
C ASP A 311 13.81 5.40 -23.81
N LEU A 312 12.92 4.40 -23.70
CA LEU A 312 11.72 4.51 -22.87
C LEU A 312 12.04 4.61 -21.38
N LEU A 313 13.05 3.90 -20.89
CA LEU A 313 13.50 4.00 -19.50
C LEU A 313 14.02 5.41 -19.19
N GLU A 314 14.71 6.05 -20.13
CA GLU A 314 15.14 7.45 -19.99
C GLU A 314 13.93 8.40 -19.95
N GLN A 315 12.98 8.23 -20.87
CA GLN A 315 11.75 9.02 -20.91
C GLN A 315 10.84 8.82 -19.67
N ILE A 316 10.92 7.65 -19.02
CA ILE A 316 10.23 7.42 -17.75
C ILE A 316 10.97 8.12 -16.61
N ARG A 317 12.31 8.06 -16.60
CA ARG A 317 13.15 8.67 -15.56
C ARG A 317 13.07 10.19 -15.54
N ASP A 318 13.04 10.82 -16.71
CA ASP A 318 12.93 12.27 -16.85
C ASP A 318 11.49 12.79 -16.73
N GLY A 319 10.51 11.88 -16.66
CA GLY A 319 9.09 12.19 -16.49
C GLY A 319 8.35 12.53 -17.79
N SER A 320 8.98 12.42 -18.95
CA SER A 320 8.35 12.61 -20.27
C SER A 320 7.19 11.64 -20.50
N ILE A 321 7.26 10.43 -19.92
CA ILE A 321 6.17 9.46 -19.94
C ILE A 321 5.92 8.93 -18.52
N SER A 322 4.65 8.88 -18.12
CA SER A 322 4.23 8.19 -16.90
C SER A 322 3.73 6.79 -17.22
N VAL A 323 4.38 5.78 -16.64
CA VAL A 323 4.01 4.36 -16.77
C VAL A 323 3.83 3.77 -15.39
N SER A 324 2.69 3.12 -15.15
CA SER A 324 2.43 2.46 -13.86
C SER A 324 2.70 0.94 -13.89
N LYS A 325 2.71 0.34 -15.07
CA LYS A 325 2.89 -1.10 -15.27
C LYS A 325 3.44 -1.39 -16.66
N VAL A 326 4.27 -2.43 -16.76
CA VAL A 326 4.68 -3.02 -18.04
C VAL A 326 4.06 -4.40 -18.22
N ARG A 327 3.39 -4.62 -19.35
CA ARG A 327 3.09 -5.96 -19.90
C ARG A 327 4.17 -6.29 -20.91
N TRP A 328 5.01 -7.26 -20.57
CA TRP A 328 6.11 -7.67 -21.43
C TRP A 328 5.70 -8.91 -22.23
N LEU A 329 5.30 -8.71 -23.48
CA LEU A 329 4.88 -9.80 -24.38
C LEU A 329 6.01 -10.26 -25.31
N SER A 330 7.11 -9.50 -25.37
CA SER A 330 8.33 -9.87 -26.08
C SER A 330 9.01 -11.09 -25.45
N LYS A 331 9.65 -11.92 -26.27
CA LYS A 331 10.50 -13.05 -25.87
C LYS A 331 11.88 -12.61 -25.38
N GLU A 332 12.27 -11.37 -25.66
CA GLU A 332 13.51 -10.79 -25.14
C GLU A 332 13.49 -10.69 -23.61
N LEU A 333 14.67 -10.56 -23.00
CA LEU A 333 14.77 -10.42 -21.56
C LEU A 333 14.29 -9.03 -21.13
N ALA A 334 13.28 -8.99 -20.25
CA ALA A 334 12.79 -7.75 -19.67
C ALA A 334 13.80 -7.14 -18.69
N PRO A 335 14.02 -5.81 -18.70
CA PRO A 335 14.84 -5.12 -17.71
C PRO A 335 14.06 -4.93 -16.40
N VAL A 336 13.79 -6.05 -15.71
CA VAL A 336 12.91 -6.09 -14.52
C VAL A 336 13.50 -5.27 -13.37
N ALA A 337 14.83 -5.29 -13.18
CA ALA A 337 15.48 -4.59 -12.08
C ALA A 337 15.39 -3.07 -12.25
N GLU A 338 15.60 -2.59 -13.47
CA GLU A 338 15.54 -1.17 -13.84
C GLU A 338 14.12 -0.64 -13.73
N LEU A 339 13.12 -1.39 -14.21
CA LEU A 339 11.71 -1.02 -14.06
C LEU A 339 11.26 -1.04 -12.60
N LEU A 340 11.73 -2.02 -11.82
CA LEU A 340 11.42 -2.08 -10.39
C LEU A 340 12.07 -0.93 -9.60
N ALA A 341 13.26 -0.49 -9.99
CA ALA A 341 13.89 0.69 -9.39
C ALA A 341 13.06 1.97 -9.58
N LEU A 342 12.23 2.01 -10.62
CA LEU A 342 11.25 3.07 -10.90
C LEU A 342 9.88 2.80 -10.25
N GLY A 343 9.74 1.72 -9.47
CA GLY A 343 8.48 1.31 -8.86
C GLY A 343 7.47 0.70 -9.83
N ILE A 344 7.92 0.27 -11.03
CA ILE A 344 7.06 -0.25 -12.08
C ILE A 344 7.07 -1.79 -12.06
N SER A 345 5.89 -2.38 -11.90
CA SER A 345 5.74 -3.83 -11.98
C SER A 345 5.79 -4.33 -13.42
N VAL A 346 6.49 -5.45 -13.65
CA VAL A 346 6.57 -6.13 -14.95
C VAL A 346 5.81 -7.44 -14.89
N ASP A 347 4.87 -7.64 -15.82
CA ASP A 347 4.18 -8.90 -16.01
C ASP A 347 4.49 -9.45 -17.40
N SER A 348 5.31 -10.50 -17.44
CA SER A 348 5.83 -11.13 -18.67
C SER A 348 4.99 -12.30 -19.18
N ARG A 349 3.84 -12.56 -18.56
CA ARG A 349 3.02 -13.72 -18.94
C ARG A 349 2.25 -13.41 -20.22
N ALA A 350 2.21 -14.40 -21.11
CA ALA A 350 1.41 -14.35 -22.33
C ALA A 350 -0.06 -14.03 -22.02
N ILE A 351 -0.72 -13.39 -22.99
CA ILE A 351 -2.16 -13.20 -22.99
C ILE A 351 -2.83 -14.58 -22.99
N THR A 352 -3.61 -14.87 -21.95
CA THR A 352 -4.31 -16.15 -21.85
C THR A 352 -5.62 -16.18 -22.61
N ASN A 353 -6.04 -17.38 -23.04
CA ASN A 353 -7.37 -17.66 -23.56
C ASN A 353 -8.51 -17.63 -22.51
N VAL A 354 -8.23 -17.33 -21.23
CA VAL A 354 -9.24 -17.23 -20.16
C VAL A 354 -9.39 -15.79 -19.70
N GLY A 355 -10.46 -15.13 -20.16
CA GLY A 355 -10.72 -13.72 -19.90
C GLY A 355 -10.92 -13.35 -18.44
N SER A 356 -11.51 -14.24 -17.62
CA SER A 356 -11.63 -14.03 -16.17
C SER A 356 -10.29 -14.07 -15.43
N VAL A 357 -9.22 -14.52 -16.08
CA VAL A 357 -7.85 -14.53 -15.56
C VAL A 357 -7.02 -13.41 -16.17
N GLU A 358 -7.20 -13.12 -17.47
CA GLU A 358 -6.47 -12.05 -18.14
C GLU A 358 -6.96 -10.67 -17.69
N ALA A 359 -8.27 -10.41 -17.69
CA ALA A 359 -8.83 -9.09 -17.41
C ALA A 359 -8.38 -8.49 -16.06
N PRO A 360 -8.36 -9.24 -14.92
CA PRO A 360 -7.83 -8.73 -13.65
C PRO A 360 -6.39 -8.20 -13.72
N ARG A 361 -5.55 -8.74 -14.62
CA ARG A 361 -4.13 -8.34 -14.75
C ARG A 361 -3.97 -6.90 -15.22
N TRP A 362 -5.03 -6.28 -15.73
CA TRP A 362 -5.05 -4.92 -16.23
C TRP A 362 -5.55 -3.91 -15.20
N PHE A 363 -5.77 -4.36 -13.97
CA PHE A 363 -6.15 -3.54 -12.83
C PHE A 363 -5.22 -3.82 -11.64
N ARG A 364 -5.33 -2.96 -10.62
CA ARG A 364 -4.72 -3.13 -9.30
C ARG A 364 -5.77 -3.58 -8.31
N GLU A 365 -5.53 -4.68 -7.62
CA GLU A 365 -6.39 -5.06 -6.51
C GLU A 365 -6.20 -4.10 -5.33
N GLN A 366 -7.28 -3.80 -4.62
CA GLN A 366 -7.25 -3.00 -3.40
C GLN A 366 -8.20 -3.56 -2.35
N SER A 367 -7.72 -3.60 -1.11
CA SER A 367 -8.51 -3.98 0.07
C SER A 367 -8.78 -2.74 0.90
N ILE A 368 -10.01 -2.55 1.37
CA ILE A 368 -10.43 -1.39 2.16
C ILE A 368 -11.19 -1.89 3.38
N ALA A 369 -10.68 -1.59 4.57
CA ALA A 369 -11.33 -1.94 5.82
C ALA A 369 -11.74 -0.68 6.59
N ILE A 370 -13.03 -0.58 6.92
CA ILE A 370 -13.62 0.60 7.54
C ILE A 370 -14.32 0.17 8.82
N THR A 371 -13.90 0.74 9.95
CA THR A 371 -14.62 0.58 11.22
C THR A 371 -16.05 1.12 11.07
N ASN A 372 -17.05 0.26 11.25
CA ASN A 372 -18.46 0.56 11.04
C ASN A 372 -19.21 0.75 12.37
N HIS A 373 -18.51 1.11 13.45
CA HIS A 373 -19.14 1.42 14.72
C HIS A 373 -18.50 2.64 15.37
N ARG A 374 -19.22 3.25 16.31
CA ARG A 374 -18.64 4.19 17.28
C ARG A 374 -18.84 3.60 18.68
N TYR A 375 -17.74 3.18 19.31
CA TYR A 375 -17.75 2.53 20.63
C TYR A 375 -18.79 1.39 20.76
N GLY A 376 -18.86 0.50 19.77
CA GLY A 376 -19.78 -0.64 19.74
C GLY A 376 -21.16 -0.34 19.15
N ASN A 377 -21.56 0.94 18.99
CA ASN A 377 -22.78 1.29 18.27
C ASN A 377 -22.59 1.10 16.76
N VAL A 378 -23.07 -0.03 16.23
CA VAL A 378 -22.94 -0.41 14.82
C VAL A 378 -23.69 0.57 13.91
N GLY A 379 -23.07 0.93 12.80
CA GLY A 379 -23.59 1.91 11.84
C GLY A 379 -23.33 3.36 12.24
N ALA A 380 -22.65 3.63 13.35
CA ALA A 380 -22.29 4.98 13.78
C ALA A 380 -20.87 5.44 13.36
N GLY A 381 -20.10 4.59 12.68
CA GLY A 381 -18.84 4.98 12.04
C GLY A 381 -19.07 5.77 10.73
N PRO A 382 -18.01 6.39 10.16
CA PRO A 382 -18.14 7.07 8.87
C PRO A 382 -18.56 6.09 7.78
N LYS A 383 -19.34 6.58 6.81
CA LYS A 383 -19.91 5.77 5.73
C LYS A 383 -19.48 6.32 4.38
N PRO A 384 -18.17 6.34 4.08
CA PRO A 384 -17.71 6.88 2.82
C PRO A 384 -18.27 6.04 1.67
N THR A 385 -18.75 6.74 0.65
CA THR A 385 -18.98 6.13 -0.65
C THR A 385 -17.64 5.68 -1.21
N LEU A 386 -17.62 4.47 -1.75
CA LEU A 386 -16.46 4.00 -2.48
C LEU A 386 -16.61 4.52 -3.90
N PRO A 387 -15.74 5.43 -4.37
CA PRO A 387 -15.83 5.88 -5.74
C PRO A 387 -15.70 4.65 -6.65
N ASN A 388 -16.72 4.44 -7.48
CA ASN A 388 -16.58 3.61 -8.66
C ASN A 388 -15.57 4.35 -9.53
N GLN A 389 -14.41 3.76 -9.81
CA GLN A 389 -13.38 4.36 -10.67
C GLN A 389 -13.80 4.51 -12.16
N LEU A 390 -15.11 4.51 -12.43
CA LEU A 390 -15.73 4.46 -13.74
C LEU A 390 -16.54 5.72 -14.08
N ASN A 391 -16.68 6.67 -13.17
CA ASN A 391 -17.14 8.00 -13.56
C ASN A 391 -15.94 8.80 -14.07
N ASN A 392 -15.89 8.89 -15.38
CA ASN A 392 -14.94 9.64 -16.20
C ASN A 392 -14.45 10.94 -15.53
N ARG A 393 -13.13 11.12 -15.47
CA ARG A 393 -12.55 12.43 -15.79
C ARG A 393 -12.51 12.57 -17.30
#